data_AF-U2L1H0-F1
#
_entry.id   AF-U2L1H0-F1
#
_cell.length_a   1.000
_cell.length_b   1.000
_cell.length_c   1.000
_cell.angle_alpha   90.00
_cell.angle_beta   90.00
_cell.angle_gamma   90.00
#
_symmetry.space_group_name_H-M   'P 1'
#
loop_
_entity.id
_entity.type
_entity.pdbx_description
1 polymer ?
#
loop_
_entity_poly.entity_id
_entity_poly.type
_entity_poly.pdbx_seq_one_letter_code
_entity_poly.pdbx_strand_id
1 'polypeptide(L)'
;MANKVNLQKIKSEIETKQAELEKYEKKIIQLKNREKQIKKMASIEGRKKRTDRLIERGAILESLIENADELFNDEIKSILQGVFKK
;
A
#
# COMPACT_ATOMS: atom_id res chain seq x y z
N MET A 1 -28.68 -44.53 29.69
CA MET A 1 -29.41 -43.51 28.89
C MET A 1 -28.74 -42.14 28.97
N ALA A 2 -28.50 -41.57 30.17
CA ALA A 2 -27.90 -40.24 30.35
C ALA A 2 -26.51 -40.03 29.67
N ASN A 3 -25.59 -41.00 29.76
CA ASN A 3 -24.26 -40.87 29.13
C ASN A 3 -24.30 -40.78 27.60
N LYS A 4 -25.25 -41.46 26.95
CA LYS A 4 -25.42 -41.41 25.48
C LYS A 4 -25.88 -40.02 25.03
N VAL A 5 -26.80 -39.41 25.79
CA VAL A 5 -27.30 -38.04 25.54
C VAL A 5 -26.18 -37.01 25.73
N ASN A 6 -25.37 -37.13 26.79
CA ASN A 6 -24.22 -36.25 27.01
C ASN A 6 -23.16 -36.36 25.91
N LEU A 7 -22.83 -37.57 25.46
CA LEU A 7 -21.90 -37.78 24.34
C LEU A 7 -22.40 -37.12 23.05
N GLN A 8 -23.70 -37.21 22.78
CA GLN A 8 -24.29 -36.62 21.57
C GLN A 8 -24.29 -35.08 21.63
N LYS A 9 -24.54 -34.51 22.82
CA LYS A 9 -24.42 -33.06 23.04
C LYS A 9 -22.98 -32.56 22.82
N ILE A 10 -21.99 -33.25 23.39
CA ILE A 10 -20.57 -32.91 23.22
C ILE A 10 -20.18 -32.98 21.73
N LYS A 11 -20.64 -33.98 20.99
CA LYS A 11 -20.38 -34.06 19.53
C LYS A 11 -20.93 -32.86 18.79
N SER A 12 -22.17 -32.46 19.06
CA SER A 12 -22.76 -31.28 18.43
C SER A 12 -22.00 -29.99 18.77
N GLU A 13 -21.52 -29.85 20.01
CA GLU A 13 -20.70 -28.70 20.43
C GLU A 13 -19.32 -28.67 19.76
N ILE A 14 -18.72 -29.83 19.47
CA ILE A 14 -17.47 -29.92 18.71
C ILE A 14 -17.70 -29.49 17.26
N GLU A 15 -18.76 -29.99 16.62
CA GLU A 15 -19.12 -29.64 15.24
C GLU A 15 -19.39 -28.14 15.10
N THR A 16 -20.12 -27.52 16.03
CA THR A 16 -20.37 -26.07 15.98
C THR A 16 -19.09 -25.27 16.15
N LYS A 17 -18.21 -25.65 17.10
CA LYS A 17 -16.91 -24.99 17.30
C LYS A 17 -15.99 -25.13 16.10
N GLN A 18 -16.00 -26.28 15.42
CA GLN A 18 -15.24 -26.49 14.19
C GLN A 18 -15.73 -25.58 13.06
N ALA A 19 -17.05 -25.48 12.87
CA ALA A 19 -17.63 -24.57 11.87
C ALA A 19 -17.31 -23.08 12.17
N GLU A 20 -17.33 -22.69 13.44
CA GLU A 20 -16.93 -21.35 13.87
C GLU A 20 -15.44 -21.10 13.59
N LEU A 21 -14.58 -22.06 13.88
CA LEU A 21 -13.14 -21.98 13.62
C LEU A 21 -12.87 -21.77 12.13
N GLU A 22 -13.45 -22.58 11.25
CA GLU A 22 -13.31 -22.42 9.80
C GLU A 22 -13.79 -21.04 9.31
N LYS A 23 -14.90 -20.55 9.88
CA LYS A 23 -15.43 -19.21 9.57
C LYS A 23 -14.44 -18.12 9.95
N TYR A 24 -13.83 -18.21 11.14
CA TYR A 24 -12.84 -17.22 11.59
C TYR A 24 -11.54 -17.30 10.80
N GLU A 25 -11.07 -18.50 10.44
CA GLU A 25 -9.88 -18.66 9.59
C GLU A 25 -10.07 -17.98 8.22
N LYS A 26 -11.22 -18.20 7.58
CA LYS A 26 -11.58 -17.51 6.33
C LYS A 26 -11.58 -15.98 6.51
N LYS A 27 -12.13 -15.50 7.63
CA LYS A 27 -12.17 -14.05 7.94
C LYS A 27 -10.76 -13.48 8.14
N ILE A 28 -9.86 -14.21 8.79
CA ILE A 28 -8.45 -13.79 8.97
C ILE A 28 -7.75 -13.64 7.60
N ILE A 29 -7.95 -14.60 6.69
CA ILE A 29 -7.37 -14.52 5.34
C ILE A 29 -7.90 -13.30 4.58
N GLN A 30 -9.21 -13.05 4.65
CA GLN A 30 -9.83 -11.87 4.03
C GLN A 30 -9.27 -10.57 4.59
N LEU A 31 -9.13 -10.46 5.91
CA LEU A 31 -8.57 -9.27 6.57
C LEU A 31 -7.12 -9.04 6.18
N LYS A 32 -6.29 -10.09 6.12
CA LYS A 32 -4.90 -10.00 5.64
C LYS A 32 -4.81 -9.51 4.19
N ASN A 33 -5.72 -9.96 3.33
CA ASN A 33 -5.77 -9.49 1.93
C ASN A 33 -6.18 -8.02 1.84
N ARG A 34 -7.15 -7.59 2.65
CA ARG A 34 -7.58 -6.19 2.72
C ARG A 34 -6.46 -5.28 3.25
N GLU A 35 -5.72 -5.73 4.25
CA GLU A 35 -4.54 -5.01 4.75
C GLU A 35 -3.48 -4.80 3.65
N LYS A 36 -3.16 -5.85 2.89
CA LYS A 36 -2.23 -5.76 1.75
C LYS A 36 -2.70 -4.76 0.70
N GLN A 37 -4.00 -4.77 0.37
CA GLN A 37 -4.58 -3.82 -0.58
C GLN A 37 -4.45 -2.37 -0.08
N ILE A 38 -4.76 -2.10 1.18
CA ILE A 38 -4.67 -0.77 1.78
C ILE A 38 -3.22 -0.25 1.73
N LYS A 39 -2.23 -1.09 2.12
CA LYS A 39 -0.81 -0.72 2.04
C LYS A 39 -0.38 -0.38 0.61
N LYS A 40 -0.84 -1.15 -0.38
CA LYS A 40 -0.57 -0.89 -1.79
C LYS A 40 -1.18 0.43 -2.25
N MET A 41 -2.42 0.72 -1.86
CA MET A 41 -3.08 1.99 -2.21
C MET A 41 -2.35 3.19 -1.63
N ALA A 42 -1.96 3.14 -0.35
CA ALA A 42 -1.19 4.21 0.29
C ALA A 42 0.15 4.45 -0.42
N SER A 43 0.85 3.39 -0.83
CA SER A 43 2.09 3.50 -1.62
C SER A 43 1.87 4.13 -3.00
N ILE A 44 0.77 3.78 -3.68
CA ILE A 44 0.42 4.36 -4.98
C ILE A 44 0.09 5.84 -4.82
N GLU A 45 -0.71 6.21 -3.82
CA GLU A 45 -1.08 7.59 -3.55
C GLU A 45 0.15 8.45 -3.20
N GLY A 46 1.06 7.93 -2.38
CA GLY A 46 2.34 8.60 -2.09
C GLY A 46 3.19 8.81 -3.33
N ARG A 47 3.23 7.83 -4.25
CA ARG A 47 3.92 7.97 -5.54
C ARG A 47 3.27 9.02 -6.43
N LYS A 48 1.93 9.05 -6.53
CA LYS A 48 1.20 10.07 -7.28
C LYS A 48 1.53 11.48 -6.78
N LYS A 49 1.37 11.73 -5.48
CA LYS A 49 1.71 13.02 -4.85
C LYS A 49 3.17 13.43 -5.08
N ARG A 50 4.10 12.47 -5.08
CA ARG A 50 5.51 12.74 -5.40
C ARG A 50 5.68 13.12 -6.88
N THR A 51 5.06 12.40 -7.79
CA THR A 51 5.12 12.67 -9.23
C THR A 51 4.50 14.02 -9.55
N ASP A 52 3.29 14.32 -9.05
CA ASP A 52 2.61 15.61 -9.25
C ASP A 52 3.52 16.77 -8.82
N ARG A 53 4.07 16.67 -7.61
CA ARG A 53 5.02 17.67 -7.09
C ARG A 53 6.29 17.79 -7.92
N LEU A 54 6.83 16.69 -8.46
CA LEU A 54 8.04 16.74 -9.28
C LEU A 54 7.76 17.37 -10.66
N ILE A 55 6.59 17.12 -11.24
CA ILE A 55 6.16 17.73 -12.50
C ILE A 55 5.98 19.23 -12.33
N GLU A 56 5.21 19.66 -11.32
CA GLU A 56 5.00 21.09 -11.03
C GLU A 56 6.32 21.82 -10.79
N ARG A 57 7.21 21.23 -9.99
CA ARG A 57 8.53 21.82 -9.73
C ARG A 57 9.45 21.79 -10.95
N GLY A 58 9.37 20.75 -11.78
CA GLY A 58 10.10 20.65 -13.04
C GLY A 58 9.69 21.78 -13.99
N ALA A 59 8.39 22.00 -14.17
CA ALA A 59 7.86 23.09 -14.99
C ALA A 59 8.31 24.47 -14.49
N ILE A 60 8.30 24.71 -13.18
CA ILE A 60 8.83 25.96 -12.60
C ILE A 60 10.32 26.10 -12.93
N LEU A 61 11.10 25.04 -12.77
CA LEU A 61 12.54 25.07 -13.02
C LEU A 61 12.87 25.31 -14.50
N GLU A 62 12.18 24.64 -15.42
CA GLU A 62 12.30 24.85 -16.86
C GLU A 62 11.94 26.29 -17.24
N SER A 63 10.92 26.89 -16.59
CA SER A 63 10.56 28.29 -16.85
C SER A 63 11.62 29.31 -16.41
N LEU A 64 12.57 28.91 -15.56
CA LEU A 64 13.64 29.77 -15.03
C LEU A 64 14.97 29.61 -15.80
N ILE A 65 15.09 28.59 -16.64
CA ILE A 65 16.32 28.28 -17.38
C ILE A 65 16.05 28.54 -18.87
N GLU A 66 16.89 29.36 -19.49
CA GLU A 66 16.79 29.63 -20.92
C GLU A 66 17.12 28.37 -21.74
N ASN A 67 16.28 28.07 -22.75
CA ASN A 67 16.37 26.87 -23.59
C ASN A 67 16.44 25.56 -22.78
N ALA A 68 15.73 25.49 -21.65
CA ALA A 68 15.74 24.32 -20.76
C ALA A 68 15.36 23.00 -21.44
N ASP A 69 14.49 23.06 -22.45
CA ASP A 69 14.05 21.94 -23.26
C ASP A 69 15.14 21.37 -24.18
N GLU A 70 16.16 22.16 -24.50
CA GLU A 70 17.32 21.74 -25.28
C GLU A 70 18.46 21.18 -24.41
N LEU A 71 18.40 21.39 -23.09
CA LEU A 71 19.43 20.95 -22.14
C LEU A 71 19.21 19.50 -21.69
N PHE A 72 20.31 18.75 -21.60
CA PHE A 72 20.29 17.42 -21.01
C PHE A 72 20.20 17.50 -19.48
N ASN A 73 19.68 16.44 -18.86
CA ASN A 73 19.54 16.34 -17.40
C ASN A 73 20.84 16.63 -16.64
N ASP A 74 21.99 16.20 -17.17
CA ASP A 74 23.30 16.43 -16.54
C ASP A 74 23.75 17.90 -16.64
N GLU A 75 23.36 18.60 -17.70
CA GLU A 75 23.63 20.04 -17.87
C GLU A 75 22.77 20.85 -16.91
N ILE A 76 21.46 20.57 -16.85
CA ILE A 76 20.56 21.16 -15.85
C ILE A 76 21.10 20.91 -14.44
N LYS A 77 21.51 19.68 -14.13
CA LYS A 77 22.10 19.36 -12.82
C LYS A 77 23.37 20.17 -12.56
N SER A 78 24.25 20.33 -13.54
CA SER A 78 25.49 21.11 -13.42
C SER A 78 25.20 22.59 -13.15
N ILE A 79 24.21 23.18 -13.84
CA ILE A 79 23.73 24.55 -13.61
C ILE A 79 23.23 24.69 -12.17
N LEU A 80 22.31 23.81 -11.74
CA LEU A 80 21.73 23.87 -10.39
C LEU A 80 22.78 23.68 -9.29
N GLN A 81 23.75 22.77 -9.49
CA GLN A 81 24.88 22.61 -8.59
C GLN A 81 25.79 23.85 -8.55
N GLY A 82 25.94 24.57 -9.68
CA GLY A 82 26.66 25.84 -9.71
C GLY A 82 25.98 26.93 -8.87
N VAL A 83 24.64 27.02 -8.95
CA VAL A 83 23.84 28.05 -8.29
C VAL A 83 23.60 27.77 -6.80
N PHE A 84 23.25 26.54 -6.44
CA PHE A 84 22.79 26.18 -5.09
C PHE A 84 23.85 25.47 -4.24
N LYS A 85 25.12 25.56 -4.62
CA LYS A 85 26.23 24.93 -3.88
C LYS A 85 26.17 25.29 -2.39
N LYS A 86 26.01 24.25 -1.56
CA LYS A 86 26.48 24.22 -0.17
C LYS A 86 27.93 23.76 -0.16
#